data_AF-A0A453MCQ1-F1
#
_entry.id   AF-A0A453MCQ1-F1
#
_cell.length_a   1.000
_cell.length_b   1.000
_cell.length_c   1.000
_cell.angle_alpha   90.00
_cell.angle_beta   90.00
_cell.angle_gamma   90.00
#
_symmetry.space_group_name_H-M   'P 1'
#
loop_
_entity.id
_entity.type
_entity.pdbx_description
1 polymer ?
#
loop_
_entity_poly.entity_id
_entity_poly.type
_entity_poly.pdbx_seq_one_letter_code
_entity_poly.pdbx_strand_id
1 'polypeptide(L)'
;MHYVFILLETEENAFMELLSYMYSGKLTTAEPTRLLDILMAADKFEVLSCMRHCSQLLISLPMTTESALLYIDHPCSVSMVNEVRPLIDASKEFLANKYKDFYEFKSELMNISLAGIEAIFSSTDIQVETEDDVYYFMLDWARARYVELEERRKILSSRLLPLVRFSHMTCMTLQEILASTDNDIDREQVTHRIAEALLPK
;
A
#
# COMPACT_ATOMS: atom_id res chain seq x y z
N MET A 1 30.46 -8.49 -3.71
CA MET A 1 31.46 -7.85 -2.83
C MET A 1 31.26 -6.35 -2.73
N HIS A 2 31.19 -5.58 -3.82
CA HIS A 2 30.95 -4.12 -3.75
C HIS A 2 29.58 -3.74 -3.15
N TYR A 3 28.51 -4.43 -3.56
CA TYR A 3 27.14 -4.17 -3.05
C TYR A 3 26.97 -4.43 -1.54
N VAL A 4 27.71 -5.40 -0.98
CA VAL A 4 27.64 -5.76 0.44
C VAL A 4 28.34 -4.69 1.30
N PHE A 5 29.39 -4.08 0.78
CA PHE A 5 30.13 -3.03 1.49
C PHE A 5 29.32 -1.72 1.57
N ILE A 6 28.61 -1.36 0.49
CA ILE A 6 27.73 -0.18 0.47
C ILE A 6 26.57 -0.35 1.46
N LEU A 7 25.99 -1.55 1.56
CA LEU A 7 24.92 -1.86 2.53
C LEU A 7 25.40 -1.71 3.99
N LEU A 8 26.63 -2.15 4.29
CA LEU A 8 27.22 -2.02 5.61
C LEU A 8 27.51 -0.56 5.98
N GLU A 9 28.03 0.24 5.04
CA GLU A 9 28.27 1.68 5.26
C GLU A 9 26.97 2.46 5.49
N THR A 10 25.89 2.12 4.78
CA THR A 10 24.58 2.75 5.00
C THR A 10 23.97 2.39 6.36
N GLU A 11 24.10 1.13 6.79
CA GLU A 11 23.60 0.69 8.09
C GLU A 11 24.43 1.28 9.25
N GLU A 12 25.76 1.33 9.10
CA GLU A 12 26.66 1.96 10.07
C GLU A 12 26.34 3.45 10.24
N ASN A 13 26.15 4.19 9.13
CA ASN A 13 25.82 5.61 9.19
C ASN A 13 24.47 5.86 9.87
N ALA A 14 23.44 5.06 9.54
CA ALA A 14 22.14 5.16 10.18
C ALA A 14 22.20 4.85 11.68
N PHE A 15 23.02 3.86 12.08
CA PHE A 15 23.24 3.54 13.48
C PHE A 15 24.01 4.64 14.23
N MET A 16 25.03 5.24 13.61
CA MET A 16 25.77 6.35 14.20
C MET A 16 24.90 7.59 14.39
N GLU A 17 24.02 7.90 13.43
CA GLU A 17 23.00 8.94 13.58
C GLU A 17 22.00 8.62 14.69
N LEU A 18 21.56 7.37 14.79
CA LEU A 18 20.69 6.94 15.89
C LEU A 18 21.36 7.12 17.25
N LEU A 19 22.64 6.73 17.39
CA LEU A 19 23.41 6.97 18.61
C LEU A 19 23.51 8.48 18.90
N SER A 20 23.88 9.29 17.92
CA SER A 20 23.93 10.75 18.06
C SER A 20 22.59 11.30 18.53
N TYR A 21 21.48 10.81 17.98
CA TYR A 21 20.13 11.17 18.40
C TYR A 21 19.84 10.77 19.85
N MET A 22 20.25 9.57 20.31
CA MET A 22 20.05 9.16 21.71
C MET A 22 20.77 10.07 22.71
N TYR A 23 21.92 10.63 22.34
CA TYR A 23 22.68 11.56 23.20
C TYR A 23 22.22 13.03 23.08
N SER A 24 21.83 13.47 21.87
CA SER A 24 21.56 14.90 21.58
C SER A 24 20.08 15.24 21.40
N GLY A 25 19.23 14.24 21.15
CA GLY A 25 17.82 14.39 20.79
C GLY A 25 17.56 14.99 19.40
N LYS A 26 18.57 15.07 18.53
CA LYS A 26 18.49 15.74 17.22
C LYS A 26 19.00 14.85 16.10
N LEU A 27 18.34 14.91 14.94
CA LEU A 27 18.82 14.30 13.69
C LEU A 27 19.58 15.35 12.88
N THR A 28 20.70 14.96 12.27
CA THR A 28 21.54 15.89 11.50
C THR A 28 21.14 16.00 10.03
N THR A 29 20.32 15.06 9.55
CA THR A 29 19.90 14.93 8.15
C THR A 29 18.40 15.16 7.96
N ALA A 30 18.05 15.73 6.81
CA ALA A 30 16.68 15.90 6.33
C ALA A 30 16.45 15.17 4.98
N GLU A 31 17.38 14.31 4.57
CA GLU A 31 17.25 13.55 3.31
C GLU A 31 16.29 12.36 3.50
N PRO A 32 15.25 12.18 2.66
CA PRO A 32 14.24 11.13 2.84
C PRO A 32 14.80 9.71 2.91
N THR A 33 15.79 9.39 2.08
CA THR A 33 16.43 8.05 2.04
C THR A 33 17.19 7.77 3.33
N ARG A 34 17.96 8.75 3.82
CA ARG A 34 18.69 8.64 5.08
C ARG A 34 17.76 8.56 6.28
N LEU A 35 16.65 9.32 6.27
CA LEU A 35 15.63 9.24 7.31
C LEU A 35 14.96 7.86 7.36
N LEU A 36 14.76 7.21 6.21
CA LEU A 36 14.28 5.82 6.16
C LEU A 36 15.31 4.83 6.72
N ASP A 37 16.59 4.97 6.36
CA ASP A 37 17.65 4.11 6.90
C ASP A 37 17.71 4.24 8.44
N ILE A 38 17.61 5.47 8.95
CA ILE A 38 17.57 5.76 10.39
C ILE A 38 16.28 5.22 11.02
N LEU A 39 15.13 5.32 10.34
CA LEU A 39 13.86 4.73 10.79
C LEU A 39 13.97 3.21 10.92
N MET A 40 14.63 2.54 9.97
CA MET A 40 14.90 1.10 10.01
C MET A 40 15.82 0.72 11.18
N ALA A 41 16.88 1.48 11.38
CA ALA A 41 17.76 1.28 12.54
C ALA A 41 16.97 1.51 13.84
N ALA A 42 16.17 2.57 13.92
CA ALA A 42 15.35 2.88 15.08
C ALA A 42 14.30 1.80 15.36
N ASP A 43 13.68 1.20 14.33
CA ASP A 43 12.78 0.04 14.49
C ASP A 43 13.54 -1.17 15.04
N LYS A 44 14.71 -1.48 14.45
CA LYS A 44 15.58 -2.60 14.87
C LYS A 44 16.05 -2.49 16.32
N PHE A 45 16.32 -1.27 16.79
CA PHE A 45 16.77 -0.99 18.16
C PHE A 45 15.67 -0.46 19.08
N GLU A 46 14.42 -0.46 18.62
CA GLU A 46 13.21 -0.07 19.36
C GLU A 46 13.25 1.35 19.96
N VAL A 47 13.86 2.31 19.25
CA VAL A 47 13.99 3.71 19.69
C VAL A 47 12.79 4.55 19.24
N LEU A 48 11.69 4.42 19.99
CA LEU A 48 10.39 5.06 19.70
C LEU A 48 10.45 6.57 19.41
N SER A 49 11.21 7.33 20.19
CA SER A 49 11.32 8.79 20.03
C SER A 49 11.95 9.17 18.70
N CYS A 50 12.96 8.40 18.26
CA CYS A 50 13.60 8.59 16.96
C CYS A 50 12.63 8.26 15.83
N MET A 51 11.88 7.15 15.94
CA MET A 51 10.88 6.78 14.95
C MET A 51 9.82 7.86 14.76
N ARG A 52 9.23 8.36 15.86
CA ARG A 52 8.29 9.49 15.82
C ARG A 52 8.87 10.70 15.10
N HIS A 53 10.12 11.04 15.41
CA HIS A 53 10.77 12.21 14.85
C HIS A 53 11.06 12.05 13.35
N CYS A 54 11.56 10.87 12.93
CA CYS A 54 11.74 10.53 11.53
C CYS A 54 10.41 10.58 10.77
N SER A 55 9.34 9.97 11.30
CA SER A 55 8.01 10.00 10.66
C SER A 55 7.48 11.42 10.51
N GLN A 56 7.62 12.28 11.52
CA GLN A 56 7.22 13.69 11.43
C GLN A 56 8.02 14.46 10.36
N LEU A 57 9.33 14.24 10.28
CA LEU A 57 10.18 14.87 9.27
C LEU A 57 9.82 14.39 7.86
N LEU A 58 9.62 13.08 7.67
CA LEU A 58 9.22 12.49 6.41
C LEU A 58 7.86 13.04 5.92
N ILE A 59 6.90 13.23 6.83
CA ILE A 59 5.60 13.86 6.51
C ILE A 59 5.77 15.34 6.11
N SER A 60 6.74 16.04 6.71
CA SER A 60 6.98 17.47 6.41
C SER A 60 7.68 17.72 5.06
N LEU A 61 8.27 16.68 4.47
CA LEU A 61 8.95 16.73 3.18
C LEU A 61 7.96 16.54 2.03
N PRO A 62 8.26 17.04 0.81
CA PRO A 62 7.38 16.84 -0.34
C PRO A 62 7.26 15.35 -0.67
N MET A 63 6.03 14.82 -0.58
CA MET A 63 5.70 13.44 -0.89
C MET A 63 5.62 13.25 -2.42
N THR A 64 6.33 12.25 -2.94
CA THR A 64 6.19 11.76 -4.33
C THR A 64 5.52 10.39 -4.33
N THR A 65 5.01 9.94 -5.48
CA THR A 65 4.41 8.60 -5.60
C THR A 65 5.37 7.48 -5.25
N GLU A 66 6.63 7.57 -5.68
CA GLU A 66 7.67 6.59 -5.35
C GLU A 66 7.91 6.53 -3.84
N SER A 67 8.01 7.69 -3.18
CA SER A 67 8.20 7.76 -1.72
C SER A 67 6.99 7.22 -0.96
N ALA A 68 5.76 7.55 -1.38
CA ALA A 68 4.53 7.09 -0.72
C ALA A 68 4.39 5.56 -0.81
N LEU A 69 4.70 4.97 -1.96
CA LEU A 69 4.72 3.52 -2.14
C LEU A 69 5.77 2.88 -1.24
N LEU A 70 6.98 3.44 -1.21
CA LEU A 70 8.06 2.94 -0.37
C LEU A 70 7.71 3.00 1.14
N TYR A 71 7.01 4.04 1.59
CA TYR A 71 6.58 4.19 2.98
C TYR A 71 5.45 3.21 3.35
N ILE A 72 4.55 2.90 2.43
CA ILE A 72 3.45 1.94 2.64
C ILE A 72 3.97 0.50 2.62
N ASP A 73 4.89 0.17 1.71
CA ASP A 73 5.52 -1.15 1.59
C ASP A 73 6.60 -1.38 2.67
N HIS A 74 6.83 -0.40 3.55
CA HIS A 74 7.87 -0.47 4.57
C HIS A 74 7.60 -1.58 5.59
N PRO A 75 8.48 -2.59 5.74
CA PRO A 75 8.33 -3.63 6.74
C PRO A 75 8.64 -3.08 8.14
N CYS A 76 7.62 -2.67 8.89
CA CYS A 76 7.76 -2.30 10.30
C CYS A 76 7.52 -3.49 11.22
N SER A 77 8.25 -3.54 12.33
CA SER A 77 7.92 -4.46 13.43
C SER A 77 6.54 -4.13 14.02
N VAL A 78 5.77 -5.17 14.40
CA VAL A 78 4.40 -5.03 14.96
C VAL A 78 4.36 -4.13 16.20
N SER A 79 5.45 -4.11 16.97
CA SER A 79 5.61 -3.29 18.18
C SER A 79 5.64 -1.78 17.88
N MET A 80 6.11 -1.40 16.70
CA MET A 80 6.41 -0.01 16.32
C MET A 80 5.44 0.59 15.30
N VAL A 81 4.45 -0.20 14.85
CA VAL A 81 3.45 0.22 13.83
C VAL A 81 2.76 1.53 14.20
N ASN A 82 2.51 1.79 15.48
CA ASN A 82 1.83 3.01 15.92
C ASN A 82 2.63 4.29 15.63
N GLU A 83 3.96 4.22 15.59
CA GLU A 83 4.80 5.40 15.40
C GLU A 83 4.94 5.79 13.93
N VAL A 84 4.90 4.80 13.04
CA VAL A 84 4.96 5.00 11.60
C VAL A 84 3.55 5.15 10.99
N ARG A 85 2.50 4.81 11.75
CA ARG A 85 1.11 4.92 11.30
C ARG A 85 0.75 6.31 10.73
N PRO A 86 1.13 7.45 11.33
CA PRO A 86 0.87 8.75 10.73
C PRO A 86 1.53 8.95 9.37
N LEU A 87 2.72 8.38 9.16
CA LEU A 87 3.42 8.43 7.87
C LEU A 87 2.69 7.57 6.83
N ILE A 88 2.26 6.37 7.22
CA ILE A 88 1.48 5.48 6.35
C ILE A 88 0.16 6.13 5.97
N ASP A 89 -0.57 6.67 6.93
CA ASP A 89 -1.86 7.31 6.70
C ASP A 89 -1.72 8.55 5.80
N ALA A 90 -0.69 9.39 6.02
CA ALA A 90 -0.38 10.51 5.12
C ALA A 90 -0.01 10.06 3.70
N SER A 91 0.72 8.94 3.57
CA SER A 91 1.08 8.36 2.27
C SER A 91 -0.16 7.85 1.53
N LYS A 92 -1.08 7.19 2.24
CA LYS A 92 -2.37 6.74 1.70
C LYS A 92 -3.23 7.91 1.24
N GLU A 93 -3.35 8.94 2.07
CA GLU A 93 -4.11 10.15 1.74
C GLU A 93 -3.52 10.88 0.52
N PHE A 94 -2.19 10.98 0.43
CA PHE A 94 -1.53 11.53 -0.74
C PHE A 94 -1.84 10.76 -2.02
N LEU A 95 -1.77 9.41 -1.97
CA LEU A 95 -2.11 8.56 -3.11
C LEU A 95 -3.59 8.69 -3.49
N ALA A 96 -4.50 8.67 -2.52
CA ALA A 96 -5.93 8.83 -2.75
C ALA A 96 -6.26 10.17 -3.42
N ASN A 97 -5.62 11.26 -2.98
CA ASN A 97 -5.82 12.58 -3.56
C ASN A 97 -5.22 12.69 -4.98
N LYS A 98 -4.04 12.09 -5.22
CA LYS A 98 -3.41 12.12 -6.55
C LYS A 98 -4.16 11.27 -7.57
N TYR A 99 -4.63 10.10 -7.18
CA TYR A 99 -5.34 9.12 -8.03
C TYR A 99 -6.85 9.23 -7.93
N LYS A 100 -7.36 10.41 -7.55
CA LYS A 100 -8.79 10.67 -7.42
C LYS A 100 -9.52 10.45 -8.74
N ASP A 101 -8.90 10.88 -9.84
CA ASP A 101 -9.40 10.73 -11.20
C ASP A 101 -8.95 9.39 -11.80
N PHE A 102 -9.73 8.35 -11.57
CA PHE A 102 -9.38 6.97 -11.94
C PHE A 102 -9.07 6.80 -13.44
N TYR A 103 -9.85 7.42 -14.32
CA TYR A 103 -9.72 7.25 -15.77
C TYR A 103 -8.48 7.95 -16.35
N GLU A 104 -8.04 9.06 -15.76
CA GLU A 104 -6.84 9.78 -16.22
C GLU A 104 -5.56 8.99 -15.90
N PHE A 105 -5.53 8.35 -14.73
CA PHE A 105 -4.34 7.65 -14.23
C PHE A 105 -4.38 6.13 -14.41
N LYS A 106 -5.33 5.57 -15.15
CA LYS A 106 -5.49 4.12 -15.35
C LYS A 106 -4.21 3.41 -15.80
N SER A 107 -3.42 4.04 -16.68
CA SER A 107 -2.15 3.49 -17.17
C SER A 107 -1.07 3.48 -16.10
N GLU A 108 -0.99 4.52 -15.28
CA GLU A 108 -0.06 4.60 -14.15
C GLU A 108 -0.42 3.62 -13.04
N LEU A 109 -1.72 3.47 -12.72
CA LEU A 109 -2.21 2.51 -11.74
C LEU A 109 -1.79 1.07 -12.08
N MET A 110 -1.70 0.73 -13.37
CA MET A 110 -1.20 -0.57 -13.83
C MET A 110 0.24 -0.84 -13.38
N ASN A 111 1.03 0.22 -13.18
CA ASN A 111 2.43 0.18 -12.77
C ASN A 111 2.65 0.28 -11.25
N ILE A 112 1.59 0.42 -10.44
CA ILE A 112 1.68 0.49 -8.96
C ILE A 112 1.81 -0.89 -8.29
N SER A 113 2.44 -0.94 -7.09
CA SER A 113 2.53 -2.14 -6.25
C SER A 113 1.19 -2.53 -5.63
N LEU A 114 1.08 -3.77 -5.13
CA LEU A 114 -0.15 -4.26 -4.49
C LEU A 114 -0.59 -3.36 -3.33
N ALA A 115 0.33 -2.97 -2.44
CA ALA A 115 0.00 -2.16 -1.28
C ALA A 115 -0.43 -0.73 -1.66
N GLY A 116 0.10 -0.19 -2.76
CA GLY A 116 -0.34 1.09 -3.32
C GLY A 116 -1.79 1.02 -3.83
N ILE A 117 -2.15 -0.05 -4.53
CA ILE A 117 -3.54 -0.26 -5.00
C ILE A 117 -4.47 -0.48 -3.81
N GLU A 118 -4.09 -1.31 -2.84
CA GLU A 118 -4.85 -1.47 -1.61
C GLU A 118 -5.09 -0.12 -0.92
N ALA A 119 -4.05 0.72 -0.81
CA ALA A 119 -4.15 2.05 -0.23
C ALA A 119 -5.12 2.97 -0.98
N ILE A 120 -5.02 3.00 -2.32
CA ILE A 120 -5.87 3.84 -3.17
C ILE A 120 -7.33 3.39 -3.04
N PHE A 121 -7.62 2.12 -3.32
CA PHE A 121 -8.99 1.58 -3.32
C PHE A 121 -9.62 1.39 -1.93
N SER A 122 -8.82 1.43 -0.87
CA SER A 122 -9.36 1.55 0.50
C SER A 122 -9.98 2.92 0.76
N SER A 123 -9.58 3.96 0.01
CA SER A 123 -10.17 5.30 0.14
C SER A 123 -11.58 5.34 -0.47
N THR A 124 -12.50 6.02 0.20
CA THR A 124 -13.86 6.26 -0.29
C THR A 124 -13.94 7.32 -1.38
N ASP A 125 -12.85 8.07 -1.61
CA ASP A 125 -12.90 9.32 -2.34
C ASP A 125 -12.55 9.21 -3.83
N ILE A 126 -12.31 7.99 -4.33
CA ILE A 126 -12.04 7.74 -5.75
C ILE A 126 -13.29 8.06 -6.56
N GLN A 127 -13.13 8.88 -7.61
CA GLN A 127 -14.18 9.18 -8.56
C GLN A 127 -14.23 8.09 -9.63
N VAL A 128 -15.12 7.13 -9.45
CA VAL A 128 -15.44 6.10 -10.45
C VAL A 128 -16.92 6.20 -10.79
N GLU A 129 -17.27 6.04 -12.07
CA GLU A 129 -18.67 6.09 -12.51
C GLU A 129 -19.45 4.88 -12.00
N THR A 130 -18.82 3.70 -11.98
CA THR A 130 -19.40 2.46 -11.47
C THR A 130 -18.35 1.59 -10.79
N GLU A 131 -18.73 0.85 -9.74
CA GLU A 131 -17.85 -0.17 -9.12
C GLU A 131 -17.54 -1.33 -10.07
N ASP A 132 -18.28 -1.44 -11.19
CA ASP A 132 -18.01 -2.38 -12.27
C ASP A 132 -16.63 -2.13 -12.88
N ASP A 133 -16.28 -0.86 -13.13
CA ASP A 133 -14.97 -0.48 -13.68
C ASP A 133 -13.82 -0.83 -12.73
N VAL A 134 -14.04 -0.70 -11.42
CA VAL A 134 -13.07 -1.07 -10.38
C VAL A 134 -12.81 -2.56 -10.41
N TYR A 135 -13.87 -3.37 -10.51
CA TYR A 135 -13.77 -4.82 -10.57
C TYR A 135 -12.98 -5.29 -11.79
N TYR A 136 -13.34 -4.82 -13.00
CA TYR A 136 -12.63 -5.21 -14.21
C TYR A 136 -11.18 -4.71 -14.21
N PHE A 137 -10.93 -3.51 -13.67
CA PHE A 137 -9.56 -3.01 -13.52
C PHE A 137 -8.71 -3.87 -12.59
N MET A 138 -9.22 -4.29 -11.43
CA MET A 138 -8.49 -5.17 -10.52
C MET A 138 -8.17 -6.52 -11.17
N LEU A 139 -9.09 -7.02 -11.98
CA LEU A 139 -8.94 -8.27 -12.72
C LEU A 139 -7.86 -8.15 -13.81
N ASP A 140 -7.89 -7.07 -14.59
CA ASP A 140 -6.85 -6.76 -15.59
C ASP A 140 -5.49 -6.50 -14.94
N TRP A 141 -5.45 -5.80 -13.80
CA TRP A 141 -4.24 -5.56 -13.04
C TRP A 141 -3.61 -6.85 -12.53
N ALA A 142 -4.43 -7.72 -11.93
CA ALA A 142 -3.96 -9.01 -11.43
C ALA A 142 -3.45 -9.90 -12.57
N ARG A 143 -4.09 -9.86 -13.75
CA ARG A 143 -3.63 -10.53 -14.98
C ARG A 143 -2.30 -10.00 -15.49
N ALA A 144 -2.08 -8.69 -15.44
CA ALA A 144 -0.84 -8.07 -15.91
C ALA A 144 0.34 -8.37 -14.97
N ARG A 145 0.09 -8.55 -13.67
CA ARG A 145 1.13 -8.74 -12.64
C ARG A 145 1.44 -10.18 -12.30
N TYR A 146 0.44 -11.06 -12.35
CA TYR A 146 0.57 -12.45 -11.92
C TYR A 146 0.24 -13.37 -13.08
N VAL A 147 1.28 -13.98 -13.66
CA VAL A 147 1.14 -15.01 -14.69
C VAL A 147 0.64 -16.32 -14.06
N GLU A 148 1.01 -16.58 -12.80
CA GLU A 148 0.61 -17.78 -12.07
C GLU A 148 -0.83 -17.67 -11.56
N LEU A 149 -1.65 -18.64 -11.95
CA LEU A 149 -3.09 -18.59 -11.75
C LEU A 149 -3.48 -18.76 -10.28
N GLU A 150 -2.74 -19.58 -9.52
CA GLU A 150 -2.97 -19.78 -8.09
C GLU A 150 -2.65 -18.54 -7.26
N GLU A 151 -1.51 -17.88 -7.54
CA GLU A 151 -1.11 -16.65 -6.85
C GLU A 151 -2.08 -15.51 -7.14
N ARG A 152 -2.45 -15.37 -8.41
CA ARG A 152 -3.46 -14.40 -8.85
C ARG A 152 -4.80 -14.61 -8.14
N ARG A 153 -5.28 -15.86 -8.05
CA ARG A 153 -6.51 -16.21 -7.31
C ARG A 153 -6.42 -15.82 -5.85
N LYS A 154 -5.30 -16.13 -5.20
CA LYS A 154 -5.08 -15.81 -3.79
C LYS A 154 -5.11 -14.31 -3.54
N ILE A 155 -4.47 -13.51 -4.40
CA ILE A 155 -4.41 -12.06 -4.25
C ILE A 155 -5.77 -11.43 -4.54
N LEU A 156 -6.44 -11.87 -5.62
CA LEU A 156 -7.80 -11.43 -5.93
C LEU A 156 -8.72 -11.69 -4.74
N SER A 157 -8.77 -12.94 -4.26
CA SER A 157 -9.68 -13.34 -3.19
C SER A 157 -9.40 -12.68 -1.83
N SER A 158 -8.14 -12.65 -1.39
CA SER A 158 -7.81 -12.21 -0.03
C SER A 158 -7.62 -10.70 0.11
N ARG A 159 -7.25 -10.01 -0.98
CA ARG A 159 -6.81 -8.61 -0.92
C ARG A 159 -7.63 -7.67 -1.80
N LEU A 160 -7.98 -8.07 -3.02
CA LEU A 160 -8.67 -7.18 -3.97
C LEU A 160 -10.19 -7.23 -3.86
N LEU A 161 -10.81 -8.42 -3.75
CA LEU A 161 -12.26 -8.56 -3.60
C LEU A 161 -12.83 -7.79 -2.39
N PRO A 162 -12.17 -7.74 -1.21
CA PRO A 162 -12.66 -6.93 -0.09
C PRO A 162 -12.70 -5.42 -0.36
N LEU A 163 -11.97 -4.92 -1.35
CA LEU A 163 -11.92 -3.51 -1.71
C LEU A 163 -13.09 -3.10 -2.62
N VAL A 164 -13.65 -4.04 -3.38
CA VAL A 164 -14.78 -3.79 -4.29
C VAL A 164 -16.08 -3.72 -3.50
N ARG A 165 -16.85 -2.64 -3.68
CA ARG A 165 -18.17 -2.52 -3.03
C ARG A 165 -19.24 -3.15 -3.89
N PHE A 166 -19.43 -4.46 -3.75
CA PHE A 166 -20.46 -5.23 -4.47
C PHE A 166 -21.88 -4.66 -4.34
N SER A 167 -22.17 -3.92 -3.27
CA SER A 167 -23.46 -3.24 -3.06
C SER A 167 -23.75 -2.11 -4.07
N HIS A 168 -22.72 -1.58 -4.72
CA HIS A 168 -22.82 -0.49 -5.70
C HIS A 168 -22.53 -0.96 -7.14
N MET A 169 -22.35 -2.26 -7.36
CA MET A 169 -22.22 -2.85 -8.69
C MET A 169 -23.59 -2.98 -9.38
N THR A 170 -23.59 -3.01 -10.71
CA THR A 170 -24.85 -3.22 -11.44
C THR A 170 -25.32 -4.67 -11.32
N CYS A 171 -26.64 -4.88 -11.32
CA CYS A 171 -27.19 -6.24 -11.23
C CYS A 171 -26.76 -7.12 -12.42
N MET A 172 -26.54 -6.51 -13.59
CA MET A 172 -26.05 -7.23 -14.78
C MET A 172 -24.63 -7.74 -14.59
N THR A 173 -23.70 -6.92 -14.10
CA THR A 173 -22.32 -7.37 -13.84
C THR A 173 -22.25 -8.39 -12.72
N LEU A 174 -23.07 -8.27 -11.67
CA LEU A 174 -23.19 -9.32 -10.65
C LEU A 174 -23.66 -10.64 -11.25
N GLN A 175 -24.67 -10.61 -12.14
CA GLN A 175 -25.14 -11.81 -12.84
C GLN A 175 -24.08 -12.37 -13.79
N GLU A 176 -23.35 -11.53 -14.51
CA GLU A 176 -22.24 -11.96 -15.37
C GLU A 176 -21.10 -12.56 -14.58
N ILE A 177 -20.71 -11.98 -13.45
CA ILE A 177 -19.67 -12.53 -12.57
C ILE A 177 -20.11 -13.90 -12.04
N LEU A 178 -21.37 -14.01 -11.59
CA LEU A 178 -21.97 -15.27 -11.15
C LEU A 178 -22.07 -16.31 -12.27
N ALA A 179 -22.32 -15.88 -13.51
CA ALA A 179 -22.42 -16.73 -14.69
C ALA A 179 -21.05 -17.08 -15.29
N SER A 180 -20.04 -16.25 -15.08
CA SER A 180 -18.72 -16.39 -15.67
C SER A 180 -18.04 -17.67 -15.19
N THR A 181 -17.46 -18.39 -16.14
CA THR A 181 -16.64 -19.59 -15.92
C THR A 181 -15.16 -19.19 -15.95
N ASP A 182 -14.84 -18.01 -15.41
CA ASP A 182 -13.48 -17.50 -15.47
C ASP A 182 -12.62 -18.25 -14.45
N ASN A 183 -11.50 -18.83 -14.91
CA ASN A 183 -10.58 -19.60 -14.06
C ASN A 183 -9.70 -18.70 -13.20
N ASP A 184 -9.99 -17.41 -13.16
CA ASP A 184 -9.15 -16.43 -12.48
C ASP A 184 -9.64 -16.17 -11.05
N ILE A 185 -10.89 -16.55 -10.73
CA ILE A 185 -11.50 -16.31 -9.43
C ILE A 185 -12.23 -17.57 -8.93
N ASP A 186 -12.17 -17.79 -7.62
CA ASP A 186 -12.92 -18.84 -6.95
C ASP A 186 -14.40 -18.43 -6.79
N ARG A 187 -15.27 -19.09 -7.55
CA ARG A 187 -16.71 -18.77 -7.63
C ARG A 187 -17.39 -18.79 -6.27
N GLU A 188 -16.98 -19.72 -5.40
CA GLU A 188 -17.56 -19.91 -4.07
C GLU A 188 -17.27 -18.73 -3.13
N GLN A 189 -16.12 -18.07 -3.32
CA GLN A 189 -15.75 -16.89 -2.54
C GLN A 189 -16.47 -15.64 -3.02
N VAL A 190 -16.63 -15.49 -4.34
CA VAL A 190 -17.37 -14.37 -4.91
C VAL A 190 -18.86 -14.46 -4.57
N THR A 191 -19.45 -15.65 -4.65
CA THR A 191 -20.85 -15.86 -4.24
C THR A 191 -21.05 -15.59 -2.76
N HIS A 192 -20.11 -16.00 -1.89
CA HIS A 192 -20.16 -15.66 -0.46
C HIS A 192 -20.11 -14.14 -0.23
N ARG A 193 -19.20 -13.42 -0.90
CA ARG A 193 -19.06 -11.96 -0.77
C ARG A 193 -20.26 -11.20 -1.33
N ILE A 194 -20.82 -11.65 -2.46
CA ILE A 194 -22.05 -11.09 -3.02
C ILE A 194 -23.23 -11.36 -2.08
N ALA A 195 -23.31 -12.55 -1.48
CA ALA A 195 -24.34 -12.86 -0.48
C ALA A 195 -24.19 -11.99 0.78
N GLU A 196 -22.98 -11.78 1.28
CA GLU A 196 -22.71 -10.87 2.41
C GLU A 196 -23.06 -9.41 2.07
N ALA A 197 -22.81 -8.96 0.84
CA ALA A 197 -23.10 -7.59 0.40
C ALA A 197 -24.59 -7.33 0.10
N LEU A 198 -25.34 -8.37 -0.30
CA LEU A 198 -26.78 -8.31 -0.58
C LEU A 198 -27.65 -8.58 0.65
N LEU A 199 -27.08 -9.10 1.74
CA LEU A 199 -27.79 -9.23 3.01
C LEU A 199 -27.96 -7.85 3.66
N PRO A 200 -29.20 -7.39 3.91
CA PRO A 200 -29.42 -6.14 4.60
C PRO A 200 -28.96 -6.25 6.05
N LYS A 201 -28.13 -5.29 6.50
CA LYS A 201 -27.90 -5.04 7.93
C LYS A 201 -29.08 -4.31 8.55
#